data_AF-A0A7J8CPY2-F1
#
_entry.id   AF-A0A7J8CPY2-F1
#
_cell.length_a   1.000
_cell.length_b   1.000
_cell.length_c   1.000
_cell.angle_alpha   90.00
_cell.angle_beta   90.00
_cell.angle_gamma   90.00
#
_symmetry.space_group_name_H-M   'P 1'
#
loop_
_entity.id
_entity.type
_entity.pdbx_description
1 polymer ?
#
loop_
_entity_poly.entity_id
_entity_poly.type
_entity_poly.pdbx_seq_one_letter_code
_entity_poly.pdbx_strand_id
1 'polypeptide(L)'
;MSWALEEWKEGLPTRALQKIQELEGQLDKLRKERQQRQFQLESLEAALQKQKQKVENEKTEGTNLKRENQSLMEICENLEKAKQKISHELQVKESQVNFQEGQLSSSKKQIEKLEQELKRCKSELERSQQAAQTADVSLNLCSTPQKIFPTPLTPSQYYSGKDFFPSYK
;
A
#
# COMPACT_ATOMS: atom_id res chain seq x y z
N MET A 1 54.70 -9.20 65.62
CA MET A 1 55.50 -9.09 66.85
C MET A 1 54.53 -9.07 68.03
N SER A 2 54.53 -10.09 68.87
CA SER A 2 53.54 -10.26 69.95
C SER A 2 54.14 -10.95 71.17
N TRP A 3 55.34 -10.52 71.59
CA TRP A 3 55.94 -10.94 72.85
C TRP A 3 55.59 -10.00 74.01
N ALA A 4 55.36 -8.70 73.75
CA ALA A 4 54.94 -7.72 74.76
C ALA A 4 53.44 -7.75 75.15
N LEU A 5 52.67 -8.71 74.63
CA LEU A 5 51.20 -8.73 74.75
C LEU A 5 50.68 -9.56 75.92
N GLU A 6 51.54 -10.39 76.54
CA GLU A 6 51.19 -11.25 77.67
C GLU A 6 51.93 -10.87 78.96
N GLU A 7 53.04 -10.12 78.89
CA GLU A 7 53.84 -9.70 80.07
C GLU A 7 53.03 -8.88 81.08
N TRP A 8 52.02 -8.11 80.63
CA TRP A 8 51.14 -7.35 81.54
C TRP A 8 50.16 -8.23 82.35
N LYS A 9 49.97 -9.49 81.93
CA LYS A 9 49.12 -10.46 82.63
C LYS A 9 49.87 -11.13 83.78
N GLU A 10 51.21 -11.03 83.83
CA GLU A 10 52.02 -11.59 84.91
C GLU A 10 51.71 -10.91 86.25
N GLY A 11 51.51 -11.71 87.31
CA GLY A 11 51.18 -11.22 88.66
C GLY A 11 49.70 -10.92 88.92
N LEU A 12 48.80 -11.06 87.94
CA LEU A 12 47.35 -10.91 88.15
C LEU A 12 46.74 -12.11 88.90
N PRO A 13 45.74 -11.89 89.79
CA PRO A 13 44.99 -12.99 90.41
C PRO A 13 44.29 -13.87 89.38
N THR A 14 44.21 -15.19 89.62
CA THR A 14 43.61 -16.18 88.69
C THR A 14 42.21 -15.80 88.20
N ARG A 15 41.39 -15.21 89.08
CA ARG A 15 40.03 -14.75 88.72
C ARG A 15 40.03 -13.61 87.70
N ALA A 16 41.02 -12.72 87.74
CA ALA A 16 41.19 -11.66 86.76
C ALA A 16 41.64 -12.23 85.40
N LEU A 17 42.58 -13.18 85.41
CA LEU A 17 43.04 -13.87 84.19
C LEU A 17 41.91 -14.64 83.48
N GLN A 18 41.08 -15.36 84.24
CA GLN A 18 39.89 -16.04 83.71
C GLN A 18 38.92 -15.04 83.06
N LYS A 19 38.70 -13.89 83.71
CA LYS A 19 37.80 -12.86 83.15
C LYS A 19 38.35 -12.24 81.88
N ILE A 20 39.67 -12.02 81.81
CA ILE A 20 40.35 -11.52 80.61
C ILE A 20 40.16 -12.50 79.45
N GLN A 21 40.41 -13.80 79.65
CA GLN A 21 40.21 -14.82 78.61
C GLN A 21 38.75 -14.89 78.13
N GLU A 22 37.78 -14.79 79.04
CA GLU A 22 36.37 -14.74 78.67
C GLU A 22 36.05 -13.52 77.78
N LEU A 23 36.54 -12.34 78.16
CA LEU A 23 36.34 -11.10 77.40
C LEU A 23 37.06 -11.13 76.04
N GLU A 24 38.27 -11.68 75.97
CA GLU A 24 39.01 -11.88 74.71
C GLU A 24 38.22 -12.79 73.76
N GLY A 25 37.66 -13.89 74.28
CA GLY A 25 36.80 -14.80 73.50
C GLY A 25 35.52 -14.13 73.00
N GLN A 26 34.86 -13.33 73.84
CA GLN A 26 33.68 -12.55 73.44
C GLN A 26 34.02 -11.53 72.35
N LEU A 27 35.16 -10.86 72.48
CA LEU A 27 35.62 -9.84 71.54
C LEU A 27 35.91 -10.45 70.17
N ASP A 28 36.54 -11.63 70.12
CA ASP A 28 36.80 -12.33 68.86
C ASP A 28 35.51 -12.84 68.20
N LYS A 29 34.54 -13.31 68.99
CA LYS A 29 33.21 -13.66 68.46
C LYS A 29 32.54 -12.44 67.83
N LEU A 30 32.51 -11.30 68.55
CA LEU A 30 31.93 -10.06 68.03
C LEU A 30 32.64 -9.55 66.78
N ARG A 31 33.98 -9.68 66.68
CA ARG A 31 34.74 -9.33 65.47
C ARG A 31 34.31 -10.18 64.27
N LYS A 32 34.17 -11.50 64.44
CA LYS A 32 33.72 -12.41 63.36
C LYS A 32 32.29 -12.10 62.93
N GLU A 33 31.38 -11.90 63.89
CA GLU A 33 30.00 -11.53 63.58
C GLU A 33 29.92 -10.19 62.84
N ARG A 34 30.70 -9.18 63.26
CA ARG A 34 30.78 -7.89 62.56
C ARG A 34 31.26 -8.09 61.13
N GLN A 35 32.30 -8.89 60.90
CA GLN A 35 32.83 -9.15 59.56
C GLN A 35 31.80 -9.84 58.67
N GLN A 36 31.06 -10.82 59.21
CA GLN A 36 30.00 -11.51 58.49
C GLN A 36 28.84 -10.55 58.13
N ARG A 37 28.41 -9.71 59.08
CA ARG A 37 27.39 -8.70 58.82
C ARG A 37 27.84 -7.67 57.77
N GLN A 38 29.11 -7.26 57.81
CA GLN A 38 29.68 -6.35 56.81
C GLN A 38 29.62 -6.95 55.41
N PHE A 39 30.03 -8.21 55.25
CA PHE A 39 29.95 -8.91 53.95
C PHE A 39 28.51 -9.04 53.45
N GLN A 40 27.56 -9.35 54.34
CA GLN A 40 26.14 -9.41 53.98
C GLN A 40 25.61 -8.05 53.52
N LEU A 41 26.00 -6.98 54.21
CA LEU A 41 25.62 -5.62 53.85
C LEU A 41 26.17 -5.23 52.47
N GLU A 42 27.45 -5.50 52.18
CA GLU A 42 28.06 -5.25 50.88
C GLU A 42 27.37 -6.03 49.74
N SER A 43 27.00 -7.29 50.00
CA SER A 43 26.27 -8.12 49.04
C SER A 43 24.88 -7.57 48.75
N LEU A 44 24.15 -7.14 49.79
CA LEU A 44 22.83 -6.52 49.64
C LEU A 44 22.91 -5.17 48.93
N GLU A 45 23.93 -4.36 49.21
CA GLU A 45 24.16 -3.09 48.52
C GLU A 45 24.42 -3.30 47.03
N ALA A 46 25.24 -4.28 46.66
CA ALA A 46 25.48 -4.63 45.26
C ALA A 46 24.21 -5.11 44.56
N ALA A 47 23.40 -5.95 45.21
CA ALA A 47 22.11 -6.40 44.69
C ALA A 47 21.13 -5.23 44.52
N LEU A 48 21.07 -4.31 45.47
CA LEU A 48 20.23 -3.11 45.40
C LEU A 48 20.63 -2.21 44.23
N GLN A 49 21.93 -1.97 44.02
CA GLN A 49 22.39 -1.17 42.89
C GLN A 49 22.03 -1.81 41.54
N LYS A 50 22.18 -3.14 41.43
CA LYS A 50 21.75 -3.88 40.23
C LYS A 50 20.24 -3.73 39.99
N GLN A 51 19.42 -3.80 41.03
CA GLN A 51 17.97 -3.65 40.92
C GLN A 51 17.57 -2.22 40.53
N LYS A 52 18.24 -1.19 41.07
CA LYS A 52 18.03 0.21 40.67
C LYS A 52 18.31 0.41 39.18
N GLN A 53 19.43 -0.11 38.69
CA GLN A 53 19.75 -0.02 37.25
C GLN A 53 18.70 -0.74 36.40
N LYS A 54 18.23 -1.91 36.84
CA LYS A 54 17.19 -2.66 36.14
C LYS A 54 15.88 -1.85 36.04
N VAL A 55 15.46 -1.20 37.12
CA VAL A 55 14.26 -0.36 37.14
C VAL A 55 14.39 0.84 36.20
N GLU A 56 15.54 1.52 36.17
CA GLU A 56 15.75 2.63 35.23
C GLU A 56 15.77 2.17 33.77
N ASN A 57 16.34 1.00 33.49
CA ASN A 57 16.28 0.40 32.15
C ASN A 57 14.84 0.07 31.75
N GLU A 58 14.08 -0.59 32.62
CA GLU A 58 12.66 -0.93 32.38
C GLU A 58 11.80 0.32 32.17
N LYS A 59 12.06 1.39 32.92
CA LYS A 59 11.39 2.69 32.73
C LYS A 59 11.70 3.27 31.34
N THR A 60 12.95 3.20 30.91
CA THR A 60 13.37 3.67 29.59
C THR A 60 12.69 2.86 28.48
N GLU A 61 12.73 1.52 28.57
CA GLU A 61 12.03 0.62 27.65
C GLU A 61 10.52 0.90 27.63
N GLY A 62 9.89 1.10 28.79
CA GLY A 62 8.48 1.47 28.88
C GLY A 62 8.14 2.77 28.14
N THR A 63 9.00 3.78 28.23
CA THR A 63 8.81 5.03 27.47
C THR A 63 9.00 4.83 25.96
N ASN A 64 9.93 3.96 25.55
CA ASN A 64 10.17 3.65 24.15
C ASN A 64 8.98 2.90 23.54
N LEU A 65 8.50 1.86 24.22
CA LEU A 65 7.32 1.09 23.80
C LEU A 65 6.07 1.98 23.73
N LYS A 66 5.88 2.91 24.67
CA LYS A 66 4.77 3.86 24.63
C LYS A 66 4.82 4.76 23.39
N ARG A 67 6.02 5.22 23.01
CA ARG A 67 6.23 6.05 21.81
C ARG A 67 5.97 5.25 20.53
N GLU A 68 6.49 4.03 20.45
CA GLU A 68 6.28 3.14 19.30
C GLU A 68 4.80 2.79 19.12
N ASN A 69 4.11 2.45 20.22
CA ASN A 69 2.68 2.16 20.19
C ASN A 69 1.85 3.36 19.67
N GLN A 70 2.17 4.57 20.13
CA GLN A 70 1.54 5.80 19.63
C GLN A 70 1.77 5.98 18.13
N SER A 71 3.00 5.81 17.66
CA SER A 71 3.34 5.89 16.23
C SER A 71 2.58 4.85 15.39
N LEU A 72 2.49 3.61 15.87
CA LEU A 72 1.75 2.55 15.20
C LEU A 72 0.25 2.86 15.11
N MET A 73 -0.35 3.40 16.18
CA MET A 73 -1.75 3.83 16.15
C MET A 73 -1.99 4.91 15.09
N GLU A 74 -1.12 5.92 14.99
CA GLU A 74 -1.21 6.98 13.98
C GLU A 74 -1.07 6.44 12.55
N ILE A 75 -0.14 5.51 12.34
CA ILE A 75 0.03 4.83 11.04
C ILE A 75 -1.23 4.03 10.68
N CYS A 76 -1.78 3.26 11.63
CA CYS A 76 -3.02 2.51 11.41
C CYS A 76 -4.20 3.42 11.05
N GLU A 77 -4.37 4.55 11.73
CA GLU A 77 -5.42 5.52 11.42
C GLU A 77 -5.26 6.09 10.00
N ASN A 78 -4.03 6.46 9.63
CA ASN A 78 -3.73 6.98 8.29
C ASN A 78 -3.97 5.94 7.19
N LEU A 79 -3.61 4.68 7.44
CA LEU A 79 -3.87 3.58 6.51
C LEU A 79 -5.36 3.33 6.33
N GLU A 80 -6.16 3.40 7.38
CA GLU A 80 -7.62 3.23 7.26
C GLU A 80 -8.24 4.38 6.46
N LYS A 81 -7.79 5.63 6.66
CA LYS A 81 -8.20 6.77 5.82
C LYS A 81 -7.83 6.56 4.34
N ALA A 82 -6.61 6.09 4.06
CA ALA A 82 -6.16 5.81 2.70
C ALA A 82 -6.98 4.69 2.04
N LYS A 83 -7.26 3.62 2.79
CA LYS A 83 -8.11 2.50 2.35
C LYS A 83 -9.52 2.97 2.01
N GLN A 84 -10.15 3.79 2.86
CA GLN A 84 -11.47 4.36 2.60
C GLN A 84 -11.49 5.20 1.31
N LYS A 85 -10.46 6.04 1.11
CA LYS A 85 -10.30 6.83 -0.11
C LYS A 85 -10.19 5.96 -1.37
N ILE A 86 -9.31 4.96 -1.34
CA ILE A 86 -9.11 4.03 -2.48
C ILE A 86 -10.38 3.23 -2.74
N SER A 87 -11.08 2.78 -1.70
CA SER A 87 -12.35 2.06 -1.85
C SER A 87 -13.42 2.91 -2.53
N HIS A 88 -13.50 4.19 -2.19
CA HIS A 88 -14.43 5.11 -2.84
C HIS A 88 -14.05 5.37 -4.30
N GLU A 89 -12.76 5.62 -4.58
CA GLU A 89 -12.27 5.79 -5.95
C GLU A 89 -12.53 4.56 -6.81
N LEU A 90 -12.33 3.36 -6.26
CA LEU A 90 -12.62 2.09 -6.93
C LEU A 90 -14.10 1.99 -7.32
N GLN A 91 -15.03 2.31 -6.42
CA GLN A 91 -16.47 2.30 -6.68
C GLN A 91 -16.85 3.27 -7.81
N VAL A 92 -16.25 4.45 -7.83
CA VAL A 92 -16.44 5.44 -8.91
C VAL A 92 -15.94 4.89 -10.24
N LYS A 93 -14.78 4.23 -10.26
CA LYS A 93 -14.23 3.60 -11.47
C LYS A 93 -15.06 2.43 -11.97
N GLU A 94 -15.58 1.59 -11.08
CA GLU A 94 -16.47 0.49 -11.44
C GLU A 94 -17.75 1.01 -12.11
N SER A 95 -18.33 2.08 -11.56
CA SER A 95 -19.49 2.75 -12.16
C SER A 95 -19.17 3.33 -13.55
N GLN A 96 -17.97 3.89 -13.73
CA GLN A 96 -17.50 4.42 -15.01
C GLN A 96 -17.34 3.30 -16.06
N VAL A 97 -16.78 2.16 -15.69
CA VAL A 97 -16.62 0.99 -16.57
C VAL A 97 -18.00 0.48 -17.01
N ASN A 98 -18.91 0.26 -16.06
CA ASN A 98 -20.28 -0.20 -16.36
C ASN A 98 -21.00 0.72 -17.36
N PHE A 99 -20.84 2.03 -17.22
CA PHE A 99 -21.40 3.00 -18.16
C PHE A 99 -20.80 2.88 -19.57
N GLN A 100 -19.47 2.76 -19.67
CA GLN A 100 -18.78 2.60 -20.94
C GLN A 100 -19.12 1.27 -21.64
N GLU A 101 -19.26 0.19 -20.89
CA GLU A 101 -19.71 -1.11 -21.41
C GLU A 101 -21.12 -1.02 -22.00
N GLY A 102 -22.04 -0.30 -21.34
CA GLY A 102 -23.37 -0.02 -21.86
C GLY A 102 -23.35 0.73 -23.19
N GLN A 103 -22.54 1.79 -23.30
CA GLN A 103 -22.35 2.52 -24.57
C GLN A 103 -21.75 1.65 -25.67
N LEU A 104 -20.73 0.84 -25.34
CA LEU A 104 -20.10 -0.08 -26.28
C LEU A 104 -21.11 -1.12 -26.80
N SER A 105 -21.94 -1.68 -25.92
CA SER A 105 -23.01 -2.62 -26.28
C SER A 105 -24.02 -1.98 -27.24
N SER A 106 -24.44 -0.74 -26.97
CA SER A 106 -25.34 0.00 -27.87
C SER A 106 -24.70 0.27 -29.23
N SER A 107 -23.42 0.67 -29.26
CA SER A 107 -22.70 0.95 -30.50
C SER A 107 -22.54 -0.32 -31.36
N LYS A 108 -22.22 -1.47 -30.74
CA LYS A 108 -22.16 -2.77 -31.43
C LYS A 108 -23.49 -3.12 -32.10
N LYS A 109 -24.62 -2.99 -31.39
CA LYS A 109 -25.96 -3.23 -31.96
C LYS A 109 -26.25 -2.30 -33.14
N GLN A 110 -25.83 -1.03 -33.05
CA GLN A 110 -26.00 -0.08 -34.15
C GLN A 110 -25.16 -0.45 -35.37
N ILE A 111 -23.92 -0.91 -35.18
CA ILE A 111 -23.05 -1.41 -36.25
C ILE A 111 -23.70 -2.61 -36.93
N GLU A 112 -24.13 -3.62 -36.17
CA GLU A 112 -24.79 -4.82 -36.71
C GLU A 112 -26.02 -4.47 -37.56
N LYS A 113 -26.83 -3.50 -37.11
CA LYS A 113 -27.99 -3.02 -37.86
C LYS A 113 -27.58 -2.36 -39.17
N LEU A 114 -26.59 -1.46 -39.15
CA LEU A 114 -26.10 -0.78 -40.35
C LEU A 114 -25.46 -1.77 -41.33
N GLU A 115 -24.76 -2.79 -40.84
CA GLU A 115 -24.21 -3.87 -41.67
C GLU A 115 -25.31 -4.66 -42.39
N GLN A 116 -26.42 -4.96 -41.69
CA GLN A 116 -27.58 -5.61 -42.30
C GLN A 116 -28.26 -4.73 -43.36
N GLU A 117 -28.43 -3.44 -43.08
CA GLU A 117 -28.99 -2.49 -44.05
C GLU A 117 -28.09 -2.36 -45.28
N LEU A 118 -26.78 -2.28 -45.09
CA LEU A 118 -25.78 -2.22 -46.16
C LEU A 118 -25.84 -3.48 -47.03
N LYS A 119 -25.97 -4.67 -46.41
CA LYS A 119 -26.15 -5.93 -47.15
C LYS A 119 -27.44 -5.94 -47.97
N ARG A 120 -28.56 -5.47 -47.40
CA ARG A 120 -29.85 -5.35 -48.11
C ARG A 120 -29.74 -4.41 -49.32
N CYS A 121 -29.20 -3.21 -49.12
CA CYS A 121 -29.04 -2.22 -50.20
C CYS A 121 -28.14 -2.73 -51.33
N LYS A 122 -27.07 -3.46 -51.00
CA LYS A 122 -26.22 -4.12 -52.01
C LYS A 122 -27.02 -5.13 -52.85
N SER A 123 -27.79 -6.00 -52.22
CA SER A 123 -28.61 -6.99 -52.93
C SER A 123 -29.71 -6.36 -53.79
N GLU A 124 -30.31 -5.25 -53.34
CA GLU A 124 -31.28 -4.49 -54.14
C GLU A 124 -30.62 -3.85 -55.37
N LEU A 125 -29.43 -3.25 -55.20
CA LEU A 125 -28.66 -2.68 -56.31
C LEU A 125 -28.29 -3.73 -57.36
N GLU A 126 -27.80 -4.90 -56.93
CA GLU A 126 -27.49 -6.03 -57.83
C GLU A 126 -28.72 -6.49 -58.62
N ARG A 127 -29.89 -6.58 -57.97
CA ARG A 127 -31.15 -6.94 -58.63
C ARG A 127 -31.58 -5.88 -59.65
N SER A 128 -31.48 -4.59 -59.32
CA SER A 128 -31.78 -3.49 -60.23
C SER A 128 -30.84 -3.47 -61.45
N GLN A 129 -29.55 -3.75 -61.25
CA GLN A 129 -28.58 -3.87 -62.34
C GLN A 129 -28.90 -5.04 -63.28
N GLN A 130 -29.25 -6.21 -62.73
CA GLN A 130 -29.66 -7.36 -63.53
C GLN A 130 -30.95 -7.09 -64.33
N ALA A 131 -31.93 -6.41 -63.71
CA ALA A 131 -33.16 -6.00 -64.38
C ALA A 131 -32.89 -5.01 -65.53
N ALA A 132 -32.00 -4.03 -65.34
CA ALA A 132 -31.59 -3.08 -66.38
C ALA A 132 -30.87 -3.79 -67.55
N GLN A 133 -29.95 -4.71 -67.26
CA GLN A 133 -29.25 -5.49 -68.30
C GLN A 133 -30.21 -6.40 -69.11
N THR A 134 -31.22 -6.98 -68.46
CA THR A 134 -32.24 -7.81 -69.13
C THR A 134 -33.16 -6.98 -70.02
N ALA A 135 -33.49 -5.75 -69.60
CA ALA A 135 -34.26 -4.79 -70.38
C ALA A 135 -33.48 -4.28 -71.62
N ASP A 136 -32.18 -4.01 -71.49
CA ASP A 136 -31.32 -3.61 -72.60
C ASP A 136 -31.12 -4.73 -73.65
N VAL A 137 -31.10 -6.00 -73.23
CA VAL A 137 -31.06 -7.14 -74.16
C VAL A 137 -32.39 -7.32 -74.89
N SER A 138 -33.53 -7.07 -74.23
CA SER A 138 -34.85 -7.10 -74.88
C SER A 138 -35.08 -5.94 -75.86
N LEU A 139 -34.56 -4.74 -75.55
CA LEU A 139 -34.57 -3.60 -76.48
C LEU A 139 -33.65 -3.81 -77.68
N ASN A 140 -32.51 -4.50 -77.50
CA ASN A 140 -31.62 -4.87 -78.61
C ASN A 140 -32.20 -5.94 -79.56
N LEU A 141 -33.12 -6.80 -79.13
CA LEU A 141 -33.83 -7.72 -80.04
C LEU A 141 -34.95 -7.03 -80.86
N CYS A 142 -35.33 -5.80 -80.49
CA CYS A 142 -36.34 -5.00 -81.19
C CYS A 142 -35.73 -3.67 -81.70
N SER A 143 -34.64 -3.76 -82.45
CA SER A 143 -34.02 -2.61 -83.10
C SER A 143 -33.68 -2.93 -84.56
N THR A 144 -34.57 -2.62 -85.51
CA THR A 144 -34.24 -2.48 -86.93
C THR A 144 -33.60 -1.10 -87.18
N PRO A 145 -32.55 -0.99 -88.02
CA PRO A 145 -31.84 0.27 -88.19
C PRO A 145 -32.55 1.19 -89.19
N GLN A 146 -32.88 2.41 -88.78
CA GLN A 146 -33.13 3.52 -89.71
C GLN A 146 -32.21 4.70 -89.40
N LYS A 147 -31.40 5.06 -90.40
CA LYS A 147 -30.69 6.34 -90.49
C LYS A 147 -31.67 7.49 -90.64
N ILE A 148 -31.32 8.67 -90.09
CA ILE A 148 -31.25 9.98 -90.77
C ILE A 148 -30.76 11.06 -89.75
N PHE A 149 -29.78 11.88 -90.17
CA PHE A 149 -29.26 13.14 -89.59
C PHE A 149 -30.22 14.34 -89.92
N PRO A 150 -30.06 15.64 -89.49
CA PRO A 150 -28.92 16.33 -88.84
C PRO A 150 -29.25 17.37 -87.70
N THR A 151 -28.18 17.78 -86.98
CA THR A 151 -27.71 19.07 -86.35
C THR A 151 -28.63 20.35 -86.35
N PRO A 152 -28.45 21.41 -85.49
CA PRO A 152 -27.23 21.83 -84.73
C PRO A 152 -27.36 22.68 -83.40
N LEU A 153 -26.17 23.11 -82.89
CA LEU A 153 -25.79 24.30 -82.09
C LEU A 153 -25.61 24.24 -80.54
N THR A 154 -24.34 24.49 -80.16
CA THR A 154 -23.73 25.02 -78.90
C THR A 154 -24.17 26.47 -78.56
N PRO A 155 -23.64 27.21 -77.54
CA PRO A 155 -22.93 26.89 -76.27
C PRO A 155 -23.36 27.78 -75.04
N SER A 156 -22.84 27.53 -73.82
CA SER A 156 -22.39 28.56 -72.82
C SER A 156 -22.09 27.87 -71.46
N GLN A 157 -20.83 27.73 -71.02
CA GLN A 157 -20.08 28.62 -70.11
C GLN A 157 -20.84 29.11 -68.86
N TYR A 158 -20.42 28.71 -67.63
CA TYR A 158 -19.54 29.48 -66.72
C TYR A 158 -19.42 28.84 -65.31
N TYR A 159 -18.18 28.88 -64.81
CA TYR A 159 -17.60 28.82 -63.46
C TYR A 159 -18.47 28.78 -62.18
N SER A 160 -17.93 28.01 -61.22
CA SER A 160 -17.55 28.36 -59.83
C SER A 160 -18.12 27.32 -58.86
N GLY A 161 -17.35 26.50 -58.14
CA GLY A 161 -16.21 26.83 -57.29
C GLY A 161 -16.65 26.76 -55.82
N LYS A 162 -16.17 25.77 -55.06
CA LYS A 162 -15.59 25.87 -53.70
C LYS A 162 -15.59 24.53 -52.95
N ASP A 163 -14.38 24.09 -52.65
CA ASP A 163 -14.02 23.22 -51.53
C ASP A 163 -14.48 23.81 -50.19
N PHE A 164 -14.77 22.98 -49.20
CA PHE A 164 -14.41 23.23 -47.79
C PHE A 164 -14.65 21.97 -46.92
N PHE A 165 -13.57 21.31 -46.52
CA PHE A 165 -13.45 20.64 -45.21
C PHE A 165 -12.98 21.69 -44.19
N PRO A 166 -13.31 21.58 -42.88
CA PRO A 166 -12.29 21.00 -41.99
C PRO A 166 -12.83 20.23 -40.76
N SER A 167 -11.85 19.58 -40.14
CA SER A 167 -11.83 18.73 -38.95
C SER A 167 -11.95 19.50 -37.61
N TYR A 168 -12.13 18.72 -36.53
CA TYR A 168 -11.93 18.96 -35.08
C TYR A 168 -13.05 19.60 -34.24
N LYS A 169 -13.65 18.79 -33.35
CA LYS A 169 -13.31 18.71 -31.92
C LYS A 169 -13.89 17.46 -31.28
#